data_AF-A0A4Q0T4E9-F1
#
_entry.id   AF-A0A4Q0T4E9-F1
#
_cell.length_a   1.000
_cell.length_b   1.000
_cell.length_c   1.000
_cell.angle_alpha   90.00
_cell.angle_beta   90.00
_cell.angle_gamma   90.00
#
_symmetry.space_group_name_H-M   'P 1'
#
loop_
_entity.id
_entity.type
_entity.pdbx_description
1 polymer ?
#
loop_
_entity_poly.entity_id
_entity_poly.type
_entity_poly.pdbx_seq_one_letter_code
_entity_poly.pdbx_strand_id
1 'polypeptide(L)'
;MVPPWSWKAAAFAAAVRGAAFFLTNLQAGRGEATKALIVEAVFAFVTGGLIGAISQQLRNAEPLWANAAVVWIGLPGVMLLAQSGVHRLAHTPHLSGGLVLSFLVSSASAAFSWYAMRHGAMLGGSEETTILHDMEVLPKILLNFLIAGPKMVASALRPKHHG
;
A
#
# COMPACT_ATOMS: atom_id res chain seq x y z
N MET A 1 12.91 -8.16 -16.76
CA MET A 1 13.37 -7.07 -15.89
C MET A 1 12.16 -6.39 -15.25
N VAL A 2 12.24 -6.12 -13.94
CA VAL A 2 11.23 -5.33 -13.20
C VAL A 2 11.42 -3.86 -13.53
N PRO A 3 10.36 -3.10 -13.85
CA PRO A 3 10.52 -1.68 -14.15
C PRO A 3 10.95 -0.91 -12.89
N PRO A 4 11.70 0.19 -13.02
CA PRO A 4 12.11 1.02 -11.88
C PRO A 4 10.92 1.68 -11.17
N TRP A 5 9.74 1.68 -11.79
CA TRP A 5 8.51 2.26 -11.27
C TRP A 5 7.30 1.44 -11.75
N SER A 6 6.45 0.98 -10.82
CA SER A 6 5.29 0.14 -11.09
C SER A 6 4.01 0.97 -11.25
N TRP A 7 3.58 1.17 -12.50
CA TRP A 7 2.43 2.03 -12.80
C TRP A 7 1.10 1.50 -12.23
N LYS A 8 0.93 0.18 -12.14
CA LYS A 8 -0.27 -0.45 -11.59
C LYS A 8 -0.36 -0.27 -10.08
N ALA A 9 0.76 -0.45 -9.38
CA ALA A 9 0.84 -0.19 -7.95
C ALA A 9 0.65 1.30 -7.64
N ALA A 10 1.20 2.19 -8.47
CA ALA A 10 0.98 3.64 -8.37
C ALA A 10 -0.51 4.01 -8.51
N ALA A 11 -1.18 3.51 -9.55
CA ALA A 11 -2.59 3.76 -9.79
C ALA A 11 -3.46 3.21 -8.64
N PHE A 12 -3.17 2.00 -8.17
CA PHE A 12 -3.87 1.40 -7.04
C PHE A 12 -3.69 2.22 -5.76
N ALA A 13 -2.45 2.60 -5.42
CA ALA A 13 -2.15 3.41 -4.25
C ALA A 13 -2.84 4.78 -4.30
N ALA A 14 -2.81 5.45 -5.46
CA ALA A 14 -3.47 6.73 -5.68
C ALA A 14 -4.99 6.63 -5.48
N ALA A 15 -5.62 5.58 -6.02
CA ALA A 15 -7.05 5.36 -5.87
C ALA A 15 -7.45 5.12 -4.41
N VAL A 16 -6.75 4.20 -3.72
CA VAL A 16 -7.07 3.85 -2.33
C VAL A 16 -6.82 5.02 -1.38
N ARG A 17 -5.66 5.69 -1.50
CA ARG A 17 -5.31 6.81 -0.62
C ARG A 17 -6.14 8.06 -0.91
N GLY A 18 -6.35 8.38 -2.18
CA GLY A 18 -7.22 9.50 -2.59
C GLY A 18 -8.65 9.31 -2.06
N ALA A 19 -9.22 8.11 -2.18
CA ALA A 19 -10.55 7.80 -1.64
C ALA A 19 -10.58 7.89 -0.11
N ALA A 20 -9.57 7.35 0.59
CA ALA A 20 -9.49 7.43 2.05
C ALA A 20 -9.47 8.89 2.53
N PHE A 21 -8.63 9.74 1.94
CA PHE A 21 -8.51 11.15 2.31
C PHE A 21 -9.73 11.98 1.94
N PHE A 22 -10.37 11.69 0.81
CA PHE A 22 -11.64 12.30 0.47
C PHE A 22 -12.69 12.02 1.55
N LEU A 23 -12.90 10.74 1.88
CA LEU A 23 -13.94 10.31 2.82
C LEU A 23 -13.71 10.86 4.23
N THR A 24 -12.46 10.91 4.71
CA THR A 24 -12.16 11.45 6.04
C THR A 24 -12.29 12.97 6.12
N ASN A 25 -12.17 13.68 4.99
CA ASN A 25 -12.30 15.14 4.94
C ASN A 25 -13.67 15.62 4.43
N LEU A 26 -14.59 14.71 4.09
CA LEU A 26 -15.95 15.08 3.62
C LEU A 26 -16.70 15.97 4.62
N GLN A 27 -16.50 15.76 5.92
CA GLN A 27 -17.13 16.56 6.98
C GLN A 27 -16.66 18.03 7.00
N ALA A 28 -15.45 18.30 6.49
CA ALA A 28 -14.91 19.66 6.35
C ALA A 28 -15.42 20.39 5.08
N GLY A 29 -16.23 19.70 4.25
CA GLY A 29 -16.81 20.23 3.03
C GLY A 29 -16.16 19.66 1.76
N ARG A 30 -16.93 19.66 0.67
CA ARG A 30 -16.53 19.05 -0.62
C ARG A 30 -15.26 19.66 -1.21
N GLY A 31 -15.03 20.96 -1.01
CA GLY A 31 -13.84 21.66 -1.51
C GLY A 31 -12.56 21.16 -0.85
N GLU A 32 -12.55 21.10 0.48
CA GLU A 32 -11.40 20.60 1.25
C GLU A 32 -11.20 19.10 1.05
N ALA A 33 -12.27 18.31 0.97
CA ALA A 33 -12.19 16.90 0.64
C ALA A 33 -11.56 16.64 -0.74
N THR A 34 -11.91 17.45 -1.75
CA THR A 34 -11.36 17.32 -3.10
C THR A 34 -9.89 17.72 -3.16
N LYS A 35 -9.50 18.79 -2.44
CA LYS A 35 -8.09 19.16 -2.29
C LYS A 35 -7.28 18.05 -1.64
N ALA A 36 -7.79 17.49 -0.54
CA ALA A 36 -7.15 16.37 0.17
C ALA A 36 -7.00 15.14 -0.74
N LEU A 37 -8.04 14.79 -1.51
CA LEU A 37 -7.99 13.71 -2.50
C LEU A 37 -6.86 13.93 -3.51
N ILE A 38 -6.80 15.11 -4.13
CA ILE A 38 -5.84 15.38 -5.21
C ILE A 38 -4.40 15.34 -4.69
N VAL A 39 -4.14 16.04 -3.59
CA VAL A 39 -2.80 16.08 -2.97
C VAL A 39 -2.33 14.67 -2.62
N GLU A 40 -3.20 13.90 -1.97
CA GLU A 40 -2.86 12.55 -1.54
C GLU A 40 -2.72 11.59 -2.73
N ALA A 41 -3.62 11.65 -3.72
CA ALA A 41 -3.55 10.80 -4.90
C ALA A 41 -2.26 11.02 -5.69
N VAL A 42 -1.81 12.28 -5.86
CA VAL A 42 -0.55 12.59 -6.54
C VAL A 42 0.64 12.06 -5.74
N PHE A 43 0.68 12.31 -4.43
CA PHE A 43 1.75 11.81 -3.56
C PHE A 43 1.80 10.27 -3.58
N ALA A 44 0.64 9.62 -3.48
CA ALA A 44 0.49 8.18 -3.51
C ALA A 44 0.83 7.57 -4.87
N PHE A 45 0.56 8.26 -5.97
CA PHE A 45 0.95 7.81 -7.31
C PHE A 45 2.48 7.73 -7.42
N VAL A 46 3.17 8.82 -7.07
CA VAL A 46 4.63 8.89 -7.16
C VAL A 46 5.28 7.85 -6.24
N THR A 47 4.91 7.85 -4.97
CA THR A 47 5.51 6.95 -3.96
C THR A 47 5.09 5.49 -4.16
N GLY A 48 3.82 5.25 -4.53
CA GLY A 48 3.26 3.93 -4.74
C GLY A 48 3.92 3.17 -5.89
N GLY A 49 4.33 3.85 -6.97
CA GLY A 49 5.04 3.17 -8.05
C GLY A 49 6.47 2.78 -7.68
N LEU A 50 7.17 3.58 -6.88
CA LEU A 50 8.49 3.21 -6.34
C LEU A 50 8.38 2.02 -5.37
N ILE A 51 7.46 2.12 -4.40
CA ILE A 51 7.19 1.04 -3.45
C ILE A 51 6.77 -0.23 -4.19
N GLY A 52 5.92 -0.11 -5.21
CA GLY A 52 5.47 -1.21 -6.05
C GLY A 52 6.61 -1.87 -6.82
N ALA A 53 7.54 -1.10 -7.38
CA ALA A 53 8.71 -1.65 -8.07
C ALA A 53 9.62 -2.43 -7.10
N ILE A 54 9.90 -1.88 -5.93
CA ILE A 54 10.69 -2.57 -4.88
C ILE A 54 9.94 -3.82 -4.41
N SER A 55 8.62 -3.72 -4.20
CA SER A 55 7.78 -4.84 -3.80
C SER A 55 7.80 -5.96 -4.85
N GLN A 56 7.70 -5.61 -6.14
CA GLN A 56 7.79 -6.58 -7.23
C GLN A 56 9.17 -7.26 -7.26
N GLN A 57 10.26 -6.56 -6.96
CA GLN A 57 11.59 -7.18 -6.83
C GLN A 57 11.66 -8.15 -5.65
N LEU A 58 11.11 -7.76 -4.50
CA LEU A 58 11.15 -8.55 -3.26
C LEU A 58 10.11 -9.68 -3.22
N ARG A 59 9.24 -9.81 -4.24
CA ARG A 59 8.08 -10.72 -4.19
C ARG A 59 8.43 -12.19 -4.03
N ASN A 60 9.55 -12.62 -4.60
CA ASN A 60 10.02 -14.01 -4.54
C ASN A 60 11.32 -14.18 -3.75
N ALA A 61 11.83 -13.11 -3.13
CA ALA A 61 13.05 -13.20 -2.33
C ALA A 61 12.77 -13.93 -1.01
N GLU A 62 13.78 -14.63 -0.48
CA GLU A 62 13.75 -15.29 0.81
C GLU A 62 14.71 -14.59 1.80
N PRO A 63 14.39 -14.52 3.10
CA PRO A 63 13.21 -15.09 3.77
C PRO A 63 11.95 -14.21 3.68
N LEU A 64 10.78 -14.84 3.55
CA LEU A 64 9.51 -14.13 3.26
C LEU A 64 9.09 -13.13 4.34
N TRP A 65 9.35 -13.43 5.61
CA TRP A 65 8.97 -12.56 6.72
C TRP A 65 9.73 -11.24 6.70
N ALA A 66 11.00 -11.25 6.29
CA ALA A 66 11.83 -10.06 6.21
C ALA A 66 11.33 -9.15 5.09
N ASN A 67 11.01 -9.73 3.93
CA ASN A 67 10.44 -8.98 2.80
C ASN A 67 9.06 -8.40 3.13
N ALA A 68 8.22 -9.15 3.84
CA ALA A 68 6.95 -8.62 4.35
C ALA A 68 7.19 -7.43 5.29
N ALA A 69 8.14 -7.53 6.24
CA ALA A 69 8.46 -6.43 7.15
C ALA A 69 8.97 -5.19 6.41
N VAL A 70 9.83 -5.35 5.40
CA VAL A 70 10.32 -4.25 4.56
C VAL A 70 9.16 -3.60 3.80
N VAL A 71 8.29 -4.37 3.16
CA VAL A 71 7.19 -3.82 2.35
C VAL A 71 6.09 -3.20 3.20
N TRP A 72 5.74 -3.82 4.33
CA TRP A 72 4.60 -3.40 5.16
C TRP A 72 4.96 -2.24 6.09
N ILE A 73 6.20 -2.22 6.58
CA ILE A 73 6.63 -1.28 7.62
C ILE A 73 7.81 -0.44 7.13
N GLY A 74 8.85 -1.07 6.57
CA GLY A 74 10.06 -0.38 6.16
C GLY A 74 9.82 0.73 5.15
N LEU A 75 9.25 0.40 3.99
CA LEU A 75 9.01 1.37 2.91
C LEU A 75 7.99 2.45 3.30
N PRO A 76 6.80 2.11 3.84
CA PRO A 76 5.86 3.12 4.32
C PRO A 76 6.42 3.97 5.46
N GLY A 77 7.25 3.38 6.33
CA GLY A 77 7.90 4.08 7.44
C GLY A 77 8.89 5.14 6.97
N VAL A 78 9.72 4.82 5.97
CA VAL A 78 10.63 5.81 5.36
C VAL A 78 9.85 6.94 4.70
N MET A 79 8.75 6.62 4.01
CA MET A 79 7.88 7.65 3.42
C MET A 79 7.18 8.52 4.48
N LEU A 80 6.78 7.94 5.61
CA LEU A 80 6.20 8.68 6.73
C LEU A 80 7.21 9.67 7.32
N LEU A 81 8.48 9.30 7.44
CA LEU A 81 9.54 10.20 7.90
C LEU A 81 9.74 11.36 6.93
N ALA A 82 9.78 11.07 5.62
CA ALA A 82 9.87 12.10 4.59
C ALA A 82 8.65 13.04 4.61
N GLN A 83 7.44 12.49 4.68
CA GLN A 83 6.18 13.24 4.79
C GLN A 83 6.17 14.12 6.04
N SER A 84 6.61 13.59 7.19
CA SER A 84 6.75 14.36 8.44
C SER A 84 7.73 15.52 8.30
N GLY A 85 8.87 15.31 7.61
CA GLY A 85 9.85 16.37 7.35
C GLY A 85 9.27 17.51 6.52
N VAL A 86 8.58 17.18 5.43
CA VAL A 86 7.91 18.17 4.56
C VAL A 86 6.88 18.98 5.33
N HIS A 87 6.03 18.34 6.13
CA HIS A 87 5.00 19.05 6.89
C HIS A 87 5.54 19.88 8.06
N ARG A 88 6.66 19.48 8.67
CA ARG A 88 7.35 20.31 9.68
C ARG A 88 7.90 21.58 9.07
N LEU A 89 8.48 21.52 7.88
CA LEU A 89 8.96 22.69 7.13
C LEU A 89 7.80 23.59 6.67
N ALA A 90 6.62 23.01 6.41
CA ALA A 90 5.43 23.72 5.96
C ALA A 90 4.50 24.22 7.09
N HIS A 91 4.88 24.08 8.37
CA HIS A 91 4.12 24.53 9.55
C HIS A 91 2.63 24.12 9.55
N THR A 92 2.31 22.90 9.12
CA THR A 92 0.90 22.47 8.99
C THR A 92 0.27 22.13 10.36
N PRO A 93 -0.89 22.71 10.74
CA PRO A 93 -1.58 22.38 11.99
C PRO A 93 -2.26 20.99 11.94
N HIS A 94 -2.44 20.34 13.11
CA HIS A 94 -3.10 19.02 13.28
C HIS A 94 -2.46 17.83 12.51
N LEU A 95 -1.13 17.83 12.41
CA LEU A 95 -0.38 16.91 11.56
C LEU A 95 -0.45 15.42 11.95
N SER A 96 -0.57 15.09 13.23
CA SER A 96 -0.39 13.72 13.73
C SER A 96 -1.47 12.74 13.26
N GLY A 97 -2.74 13.15 13.21
CA GLY A 97 -3.85 12.28 12.79
C GLY A 97 -3.77 11.89 11.31
N GLY A 98 -3.47 12.86 10.43
CA GLY A 98 -3.30 12.62 9.00
C GLY A 98 -2.09 11.73 8.68
N LEU A 99 -1.00 11.88 9.43
CA LEU A 99 0.20 11.05 9.28
C LEU A 99 -0.05 9.57 9.65
N VAL A 100 -0.75 9.32 10.76
CA VAL A 100 -1.08 7.94 11.17
C VAL A 100 -1.99 7.28 10.14
N LEU A 101 -3.04 7.98 9.68
CA LEU A 101 -3.93 7.46 8.65
C LEU A 101 -3.17 7.19 7.34
N SER A 102 -2.33 8.12 6.90
CA SER A 102 -1.48 7.98 5.72
C SER A 102 -0.60 6.72 5.81
N PHE A 103 0.06 6.52 6.95
CA PHE A 103 0.89 5.35 7.18
C PHE A 103 0.09 4.05 7.10
N LEU A 104 -1.02 3.95 7.83
CA LEU A 104 -1.84 2.73 7.86
C LEU A 104 -2.38 2.37 6.47
N VAL A 105 -2.92 3.34 5.73
CA VAL A 105 -3.44 3.11 4.38
C VAL A 105 -2.31 2.77 3.42
N SER A 106 -1.14 3.40 3.54
CA SER A 106 0.04 3.10 2.72
C SER A 106 0.56 1.69 2.97
N SER A 107 0.71 1.30 4.24
CA SER A 107 1.11 -0.05 4.64
C SER A 107 0.14 -1.11 4.13
N ALA A 108 -1.16 -0.90 4.30
CA ALA A 108 -2.17 -1.83 3.80
C ALA A 108 -2.14 -1.94 2.26
N SER A 109 -2.01 -0.80 1.57
CA SER A 109 -1.95 -0.78 0.10
C SER A 109 -0.69 -1.46 -0.45
N ALA A 110 0.45 -1.24 0.20
CA ALA A 110 1.72 -1.89 -0.14
C ALA A 110 1.67 -3.40 0.13
N ALA A 111 1.12 -3.80 1.27
CA ALA A 111 0.93 -5.20 1.64
C ALA A 111 0.06 -5.94 0.61
N PHE A 112 -1.08 -5.34 0.24
CA PHE A 112 -1.95 -5.92 -0.79
C PHE A 112 -1.27 -5.96 -2.15
N SER A 113 -0.61 -4.88 -2.59
CA SER A 113 0.08 -4.84 -3.89
C SER A 113 1.16 -5.93 -3.98
N TRP A 114 1.96 -6.10 -2.92
CA TRP A 114 2.95 -7.17 -2.85
C TRP A 114 2.32 -8.55 -2.86
N TYR A 115 1.23 -8.76 -2.10
CA TYR A 115 0.49 -10.01 -2.13
C TYR A 115 -0.04 -10.31 -3.53
N ALA A 116 -0.65 -9.33 -4.22
CA ALA A 116 -1.13 -9.49 -5.58
C ALA A 116 -0.01 -9.84 -6.57
N MET A 117 1.14 -9.15 -6.49
CA MET A 117 2.33 -9.43 -7.30
C MET A 117 2.86 -10.84 -7.09
N ARG A 118 2.83 -11.35 -5.85
CA ARG A 118 3.19 -12.74 -5.55
C ARG A 118 2.25 -13.77 -6.15
N HIS A 119 1.01 -13.39 -6.42
CA HIS A 119 0.00 -14.26 -7.02
C HIS A 119 -0.20 -13.97 -8.51
N GLY A 120 0.77 -13.31 -9.15
CA GLY A 120 0.80 -13.12 -10.59
C GLY A 120 -0.11 -12.00 -11.10
N ALA A 121 -0.48 -11.02 -10.26
CA ALA A 121 -1.26 -9.84 -10.67
C ALA A 121 -0.48 -8.54 -10.42
N MET A 122 -0.87 -7.44 -11.07
CA MET A 122 -0.23 -6.13 -10.91
C MET A 122 1.27 -6.11 -11.27
N LEU A 123 1.72 -7.05 -12.09
CA LEU A 123 3.10 -7.12 -12.56
C LEU A 123 3.31 -6.17 -13.75
N GLY A 124 4.50 -5.58 -13.84
CA GLY A 124 4.97 -4.80 -14.99
C GLY A 124 6.33 -5.28 -15.53
N GLY A 125 6.76 -4.71 -16.65
CA GLY A 125 8.03 -5.06 -17.31
C GLY A 125 7.95 -6.38 -18.07
N SER A 126 8.97 -7.24 -17.96
CA SER A 126 8.99 -8.51 -18.72
C SER A 126 7.95 -9.52 -18.27
N GLU A 127 7.38 -9.36 -17.08
CA GLU A 127 6.35 -10.22 -16.51
C GLU A 127 5.01 -9.47 -16.45
N GLU A 128 4.84 -8.45 -17.30
CA GLU A 128 3.64 -7.63 -17.32
C GLU A 128 2.39 -8.44 -17.63
N THR A 129 1.40 -8.29 -16.78
CA THR A 129 0.05 -8.82 -17.00
C THR A 129 -0.81 -7.79 -17.72
N THR A 130 -1.90 -8.22 -18.36
CA THR A 130 -2.87 -7.25 -18.91
C THR A 130 -3.78 -6.72 -17.81
N ILE A 131 -4.37 -5.54 -18.01
CA ILE A 131 -5.36 -4.98 -17.08
C ILE A 131 -6.56 -5.92 -16.94
N LEU A 132 -7.02 -6.49 -18.06
CA LEU A 132 -8.15 -7.41 -18.07
C LEU A 132 -7.86 -8.64 -17.22
N HIS A 133 -6.68 -9.24 -17.39
CA HIS A 133 -6.25 -10.36 -16.55
C HIS A 133 -6.24 -9.99 -15.07
N ASP A 134 -5.65 -8.84 -14.71
CA ASP A 134 -5.61 -8.37 -13.33
C ASP A 134 -7.04 -8.17 -12.79
N MET A 135 -7.97 -7.61 -13.56
CA MET A 135 -9.37 -7.43 -13.14
C MET A 135 -10.10 -8.75 -12.88
N GLU A 136 -9.79 -9.81 -13.63
CA GLU A 136 -10.37 -11.15 -13.43
C GLU A 136 -9.86 -11.83 -12.16
N VAL A 137 -8.56 -11.69 -11.85
CA VAL A 137 -7.93 -12.42 -10.74
C VAL A 137 -7.91 -11.64 -9.42
N LEU A 138 -7.87 -10.30 -9.47
CA LEU A 138 -7.78 -9.43 -8.29
C LEU A 138 -8.91 -9.65 -7.26
N PRO A 139 -10.19 -9.86 -7.64
CA PRO A 139 -11.25 -10.12 -6.66
C PRO A 139 -10.97 -11.36 -5.80
N LYS A 140 -10.50 -12.45 -6.43
CA LYS A 140 -10.13 -13.68 -5.72
C LYS A 140 -8.90 -13.49 -4.84
N ILE A 141 -7.88 -12.79 -5.35
CA ILE A 141 -6.67 -12.44 -4.59
C ILE A 141 -7.01 -11.58 -3.37
N LEU A 142 -7.89 -10.59 -3.52
CA LEU A 142 -8.36 -9.73 -2.43
C LEU A 142 -9.09 -10.55 -1.37
N LEU A 143 -10.01 -11.43 -1.76
CA LEU A 143 -10.70 -12.29 -0.81
C LEU A 143 -9.72 -13.18 -0.06
N ASN A 144 -8.75 -13.78 -0.75
CA ASN A 144 -7.71 -14.59 -0.13
C ASN A 144 -6.85 -13.78 0.85
N PHE A 145 -6.49 -12.54 0.49
CA PHE A 145 -5.74 -11.63 1.35
C PHE A 145 -6.51 -11.31 2.64
N LEU A 146 -7.80 -10.96 2.51
CA LEU A 146 -8.67 -10.66 3.64
C LEU A 146 -8.93 -11.86 4.55
N ILE A 147 -8.95 -13.08 4.00
CA ILE A 147 -9.11 -14.32 4.78
C ILE A 147 -7.78 -14.78 5.41
N ALA A 148 -6.65 -14.57 4.72
CA ALA A 148 -5.33 -15.00 5.19
C ALA A 148 -4.89 -14.25 6.45
N GLY A 149 -5.17 -12.95 6.56
CA GLY A 149 -4.85 -12.14 7.74
C GLY A 149 -5.42 -12.70 9.05
N PRO A 150 -6.76 -12.86 9.17
CA PRO A 150 -7.40 -13.46 10.33
C PRO A 150 -6.91 -14.88 10.62
N LYS A 151 -6.65 -15.69 9.59
CA LYS A 151 -6.10 -17.06 9.76
C LYS A 151 -4.70 -17.04 10.37
N MET A 152 -3.84 -16.13 9.94
CA MET A 152 -2.50 -15.98 10.52
C MET A 152 -2.57 -15.53 11.98
N VAL A 153 -3.40 -14.53 12.29
CA VAL A 153 -3.61 -14.07 13.68
C VAL A 153 -4.19 -15.19 14.55
N ALA A 154 -5.21 -15.90 14.07
CA ALA A 154 -5.80 -17.04 14.78
C ALA A 154 -4.80 -18.19 14.98
N SER A 155 -3.89 -18.43 14.03
CA SER A 155 -2.84 -19.43 14.15
C SER A 155 -1.71 -19.03 15.11
N ALA A 156 -1.41 -17.74 15.22
CA ALA A 156 -0.42 -17.21 16.16
C ALA A 156 -0.96 -17.16 17.60
N LEU A 157 -2.28 -17.01 17.76
CA LEU A 157 -2.98 -17.04 19.05
C LEU A 157 -3.34 -18.46 19.53
N ARG A 158 -3.19 -19.48 18.68
CA ARG A 158 -3.36 -20.88 19.11
C ARG A 158 -2.19 -21.28 20.02
N PRO A 159 -2.44 -21.70 21.27
CA PRO A 159 -1.38 -22.17 22.14
C PRO A 159 -0.68 -23.36 21.50
N LYS A 160 0.65 -23.28 21.36
CA LYS A 160 1.46 -24.44 20.98
C LYS A 160 1.37 -25.46 22.11
N HIS A 161 0.58 -26.50 21.95
CA HIS A 161 0.71 -27.70 22.77
C HIS A 161 2.04 -28.35 22.41
N HIS A 162 3.07 -28.06 23.21
CA HIS A 162 4.27 -28.89 23.28
C HIS A 162 3.88 -30.18 23.99
N GLY A 163 3.74 -31.26 23.22
CA GLY A 163 3.72 -32.64 23.72
C GLY A 163 5.12 -33.17 23.87
#